data_AF-A0AAN4QX31-F1
#
_entry.id   AF-A0AAN4QX31-F1
#
_cell.length_a   1.000
_cell.length_b   1.000
_cell.length_c   1.000
_cell.angle_alpha   90.00
_cell.angle_beta   90.00
_cell.angle_gamma   90.00
#
_symmetry.space_group_name_H-M   'P 1'
#
loop_
_entity.id
_entity.type
_entity.pdbx_description
1 polymer ?
#
loop_
_entity_poly.entity_id
_entity_poly.type
_entity_poly.pdbx_seq_one_letter_code
_entity_poly.pdbx_strand_id
1 'polypeptide(L)'
;MLSQKFYGAVERWPSAWVTGQITQINTRRAGSAYITLRDDFEDIAMEVNGFGRFADTARQFVQGDRVVIHGKPNLWMKRTSLSLRGDTILKVGAGGSLKAMIDELRKRLKGEGLFDADHKLPLPEFPKTIGLICAPQARAEGDVITNVNLRWPSVTFKVVHVHVQGEQCPGEVAQAIARLDTDPDVDVIIVARGGGSFEDLMGFSDERVVRAAYACTTPLISSIGHEDDWTLLDLVADLRASTPTDAAKRVVPDVNEQTQLITGAIDRMRLRIRSRVDNEDRLIEGYANRPSLTQPLTMLEPHQRLIDDSIQRLDIGLRRIVDDAQLTVEKTHASLTALSPQSTLNRGYAVVQSADGTVLDDASTAHIGDDITVTLKKGVITATTTSAAA
;
A
#
# COMPACT_ATOMS: atom_id res chain seq x y z
N MET A 1 6.69 67.66 -30.49
CA MET A 1 6.42 68.76 -29.54
C MET A 1 6.17 68.19 -28.13
N LEU A 2 6.49 68.94 -27.07
CA LEU A 2 6.29 68.53 -25.66
C LEU A 2 4.83 68.12 -25.38
N SER A 3 3.88 68.94 -25.82
CA SER A 3 2.44 68.72 -25.67
C SER A 3 1.97 67.38 -26.26
N GLN A 4 2.40 67.04 -27.47
CA GLN A 4 2.05 65.78 -28.13
C GLN A 4 2.63 64.56 -27.41
N LYS A 5 3.88 64.64 -26.90
CA LYS A 5 4.50 63.53 -26.17
C LYS A 5 3.80 63.27 -24.84
N PHE A 6 3.42 64.31 -24.10
CA PHE A 6 2.68 64.18 -22.84
C PHE A 6 1.23 63.70 -23.07
N TYR A 7 0.53 64.25 -24.07
CA TYR A 7 -0.81 63.78 -24.44
C TYR A 7 -0.80 62.29 -24.78
N GLY A 8 0.07 61.89 -25.71
CA GLY A 8 0.15 60.51 -26.17
C GLY A 8 0.68 59.53 -25.12
N ALA A 9 1.29 60.00 -24.03
CA ALA A 9 1.65 59.15 -22.90
C ALA A 9 0.43 58.86 -22.02
N VAL A 10 -0.35 59.89 -21.66
CA VAL A 10 -1.56 59.75 -20.84
C VAL A 10 -2.68 59.03 -21.60
N GLU A 11 -2.80 59.25 -22.91
CA GLU A 11 -3.80 58.57 -23.74
C GLU A 11 -3.59 57.04 -23.82
N ARG A 12 -2.36 56.57 -23.58
CA ARG A 12 -2.01 55.15 -23.50
C ARG A 12 -2.30 54.52 -22.14
N TRP A 13 -2.68 55.31 -21.13
CA TRP A 13 -3.06 54.75 -19.85
C TRP A 13 -4.37 53.96 -19.97
N PRO A 14 -4.49 52.82 -19.27
CA PRO A 14 -5.71 52.04 -19.26
C PRO A 14 -6.83 52.85 -18.59
N SER A 15 -8.08 52.45 -18.88
CA SER A 15 -9.21 52.91 -18.07
C SER A 15 -9.05 52.44 -16.63
N ALA A 16 -9.57 53.22 -15.70
CA ALA A 16 -9.46 52.94 -14.28
C ALA A 16 -10.82 53.13 -13.59
N TRP A 17 -11.04 52.35 -12.55
CA TRP A 17 -12.09 52.60 -11.57
C TRP A 17 -11.54 53.52 -10.49
N VAL A 18 -12.26 54.62 -10.23
CA VAL A 18 -11.92 55.57 -9.17
C VAL A 18 -13.08 55.69 -8.20
N THR A 19 -12.77 55.60 -6.92
CA THR A 19 -13.72 55.83 -5.83
C THR A 19 -13.50 57.19 -5.23
N GLY A 20 -14.56 57.90 -4.92
CA GLY A 20 -14.46 59.14 -4.15
C GLY A 20 -15.80 59.78 -3.89
N GLN A 21 -15.76 60.94 -3.24
CA GLN A 21 -16.96 61.72 -2.94
C GLN A 21 -17.16 62.82 -3.98
N ILE A 22 -18.39 62.97 -4.46
CA ILE A 22 -18.78 64.07 -5.35
C ILE A 22 -18.75 65.38 -4.56
N THR A 23 -17.78 66.24 -4.84
CA THR A 23 -17.71 67.58 -4.24
C THR A 23 -18.45 68.62 -5.07
N GLN A 24 -18.53 68.43 -6.39
CA GLN A 24 -19.34 69.25 -7.29
C GLN A 24 -19.91 68.38 -8.41
N ILE A 25 -21.14 68.65 -8.83
CA ILE A 25 -21.77 67.99 -9.98
C ILE A 25 -22.59 69.00 -10.78
N ASN A 26 -22.37 69.00 -12.10
CA ASN A 26 -23.10 69.82 -13.06
C ASN A 26 -23.58 68.96 -14.24
N THR A 27 -24.88 68.71 -14.25
CA THR A 27 -25.61 67.96 -15.28
C THR A 27 -26.66 68.83 -15.99
N ARG A 28 -26.57 70.16 -15.87
CA ARG A 28 -27.59 71.11 -16.36
C ARG A 28 -27.70 71.12 -17.89
N ARG A 29 -26.59 70.86 -18.60
CA ARG A 29 -26.58 70.77 -20.05
C ARG A 29 -26.93 69.35 -20.47
N ALA A 30 -28.04 69.21 -21.20
CA ALA A 30 -28.49 67.93 -21.72
C ALA A 30 -27.36 67.22 -22.49
N GLY A 31 -27.08 65.97 -22.12
CA GLY A 31 -26.07 65.12 -22.75
C GLY A 31 -24.63 65.27 -22.24
N SER A 32 -24.37 66.10 -21.21
CA SER A 32 -23.04 66.23 -20.60
C SER A 32 -23.10 66.31 -19.08
N ALA A 33 -22.18 65.64 -18.40
CA ALA A 33 -21.99 65.71 -16.95
C ALA A 33 -20.55 66.08 -16.63
N TYR A 34 -20.38 67.03 -15.71
CA TYR A 34 -19.10 67.44 -15.15
C TYR A 34 -19.15 67.24 -13.64
N ILE A 35 -18.23 66.44 -13.11
CA ILE A 35 -18.20 66.02 -11.72
C ILE A 35 -16.79 66.31 -11.19
N THR A 36 -16.69 66.85 -9.98
CA THR A 36 -15.43 66.91 -9.26
C THR A 36 -15.46 65.85 -8.18
N LEU A 37 -14.53 64.89 -8.28
CA LEU A 37 -14.39 63.79 -7.35
C LEU A 37 -13.21 64.09 -6.41
N ARG A 38 -13.42 63.93 -5.10
CA ARG A 38 -12.35 64.05 -4.10
C ARG A 38 -12.07 62.68 -3.49
N ASP A 39 -10.79 62.40 -3.27
CA ASP A 39 -10.33 61.21 -2.55
C ASP A 39 -10.70 61.29 -1.06
N ASP A 40 -10.77 60.13 -0.42
CA ASP A 40 -11.10 59.99 1.00
C ASP A 40 -9.85 60.03 1.90
N PHE A 41 -8.67 59.73 1.35
CA PHE A 41 -7.43 59.54 2.09
C PHE A 41 -6.41 60.67 1.84
N GLU A 42 -6.29 61.10 0.59
CA GLU A 42 -5.36 62.13 0.17
C GLU A 42 -6.11 63.40 -0.23
N ASP A 43 -5.48 64.58 -0.11
CA ASP A 43 -6.10 65.84 -0.55
C ASP A 43 -5.99 66.03 -2.07
N ILE A 44 -6.54 65.06 -2.81
CA ILE A 44 -6.55 65.00 -4.26
C ILE A 44 -7.98 65.16 -4.77
N ALA A 45 -8.16 66.04 -5.74
CA ALA A 45 -9.41 66.20 -6.47
C ALA A 45 -9.17 66.05 -7.97
N MET A 46 -10.09 65.40 -8.65
CA MET A 46 -10.02 65.16 -10.08
C MET A 46 -11.34 65.53 -10.75
N GLU A 47 -11.23 66.19 -11.90
CA GLU A 47 -12.39 66.47 -12.76
C GLU A 47 -12.74 65.23 -13.58
N VAL A 48 -14.00 64.86 -13.55
CA VAL A 48 -14.57 63.78 -14.33
C VAL A 48 -15.62 64.37 -15.27
N ASN A 49 -15.49 64.09 -16.56
CA ASN A 49 -16.47 64.53 -17.56
C ASN A 49 -16.96 63.35 -18.38
N GLY A 50 -18.25 63.31 -18.66
CA GLY A 50 -18.83 62.27 -19.50
C GLY A 50 -20.03 62.77 -20.28
N PHE A 51 -20.40 62.01 -21.31
CA PHE A 51 -21.43 62.38 -22.29
C PHE A 51 -22.41 61.22 -22.50
N GLY A 52 -23.59 61.51 -23.06
CA GLY A 52 -24.59 60.49 -23.38
C GLY A 52 -25.02 59.69 -22.15
N ARG A 53 -24.89 58.35 -22.21
CA ARG A 53 -25.34 57.41 -21.17
C ARG A 53 -24.76 57.69 -19.78
N PHE A 54 -23.47 58.07 -19.70
CA PHE A 54 -22.86 58.49 -18.44
C PHE A 54 -23.55 59.72 -17.87
N ALA A 55 -23.79 60.73 -18.72
CA ALA A 55 -24.39 61.98 -18.29
C ALA A 55 -25.84 61.80 -17.83
N ASP A 56 -26.59 60.91 -18.47
CA ASP A 56 -27.96 60.58 -18.06
C ASP A 56 -27.98 59.84 -16.72
N THR A 57 -27.07 58.88 -16.52
CA THR A 57 -26.92 58.17 -15.25
C THR A 57 -26.45 59.11 -14.14
N ALA A 58 -25.54 60.04 -14.44
CA ALA A 58 -25.03 61.02 -13.47
C ALA A 58 -26.11 61.94 -12.89
N ARG A 59 -27.27 62.14 -13.56
CA ARG A 59 -28.35 62.99 -13.07
C ARG A 59 -29.00 62.50 -11.78
N GLN A 60 -28.90 61.21 -11.47
CA GLN A 60 -29.48 60.63 -10.26
C GLN A 60 -28.63 60.87 -9.00
N PHE A 61 -27.42 61.43 -9.17
CA PHE A 61 -26.48 61.68 -8.08
C PHE A 61 -26.55 63.14 -7.63
N VAL A 62 -26.26 63.35 -6.35
CA VAL A 62 -26.18 64.68 -5.76
C VAL A 62 -24.79 64.93 -5.17
N GLN A 63 -24.48 66.20 -4.93
CA GLN A 63 -23.28 66.58 -4.20
C GLN A 63 -23.27 65.88 -2.82
N GLY A 64 -22.12 65.32 -2.45
CA GLY A 64 -21.93 64.53 -1.24
C GLY A 64 -22.10 63.03 -1.44
N ASP A 65 -22.70 62.57 -2.56
CA ASP A 65 -22.77 61.14 -2.86
C ASP A 65 -21.37 60.56 -3.06
N ARG A 66 -21.13 59.41 -2.45
CA ARG A 66 -19.93 58.61 -2.69
C ARG A 66 -20.19 57.74 -3.90
N VAL A 67 -19.24 57.68 -4.82
CA VAL A 67 -19.41 57.02 -6.11
C VAL A 67 -18.18 56.25 -6.55
N VAL A 68 -18.40 55.24 -7.38
CA VAL A 68 -17.35 54.57 -8.16
C VAL A 68 -17.55 54.98 -9.61
N ILE A 69 -16.52 55.51 -10.24
CA ILE A 69 -16.55 55.91 -11.65
C ILE A 69 -15.51 55.13 -12.43
N HIS A 70 -15.93 54.50 -13.52
CA HIS A 70 -15.01 53.98 -14.53
C HIS A 70 -14.82 55.02 -15.62
N GLY A 71 -13.58 55.16 -16.09
CA GLY A 71 -13.29 56.06 -17.19
C GLY A 71 -11.85 56.02 -17.66
N LYS A 72 -11.60 56.70 -18.78
CA LYS A 72 -10.27 56.79 -19.38
C LYS A 72 -9.57 58.09 -18.97
N PRO A 73 -8.32 58.07 -18.51
CA PRO A 73 -7.55 59.27 -18.24
C PRO A 73 -7.43 60.16 -19.48
N ASN A 74 -7.56 61.46 -19.29
CA ASN A 74 -7.50 62.46 -20.34
C ASN A 74 -6.77 63.71 -19.84
N LEU A 75 -5.85 64.24 -20.64
CA LEU A 75 -5.02 65.38 -20.26
C LEU A 75 -5.48 66.65 -20.99
N TRP A 76 -5.94 67.66 -20.25
CA TRP A 76 -6.34 68.93 -20.83
C TRP A 76 -5.12 69.85 -21.03
N MET A 77 -4.62 69.89 -22.27
CA MET A 77 -3.34 70.54 -22.62
C MET A 77 -3.23 72.03 -22.26
N LYS A 78 -4.34 72.78 -22.25
CA LYS A 78 -4.29 74.23 -21.98
C LYS A 78 -3.83 74.56 -20.56
N ARG A 79 -4.08 73.66 -19.60
CA ARG A 79 -3.68 73.82 -18.19
C ARG A 79 -2.82 72.66 -17.67
N THR A 80 -2.49 71.71 -18.54
CA THR A 80 -1.82 70.45 -18.18
C THR A 80 -2.52 69.76 -16.99
N SER A 81 -3.86 69.79 -16.98
CA SER A 81 -4.65 69.20 -15.90
C SER A 81 -5.16 67.82 -16.29
N LEU A 82 -4.97 66.85 -15.41
CA LEU A 82 -5.48 65.50 -15.58
C LEU A 82 -6.98 65.46 -15.26
N SER A 83 -7.73 64.80 -16.12
CA SER A 83 -9.17 64.58 -15.98
C SER A 83 -9.48 63.12 -16.29
N LEU A 84 -10.65 62.65 -15.86
CA LEU A 84 -11.15 61.33 -16.20
C LEU A 84 -12.35 61.47 -17.13
N ARG A 85 -12.30 60.82 -18.28
CA ARG A 85 -13.47 60.71 -19.15
C ARG A 85 -14.32 59.53 -18.68
N GLY A 86 -15.37 59.83 -17.92
CA GLY A 86 -16.25 58.82 -17.33
C GLY A 86 -17.15 58.14 -18.37
N ASP A 87 -17.29 56.82 -18.24
CA ASP A 87 -18.25 56.01 -19.01
C ASP A 87 -19.33 55.38 -18.12
N THR A 88 -19.01 55.09 -16.85
CA THR A 88 -19.91 54.45 -15.88
C THR A 88 -19.81 55.13 -14.52
N ILE A 89 -20.94 55.36 -13.84
CA ILE A 89 -21.01 55.93 -12.49
C ILE A 89 -21.98 55.14 -11.60
N LEU A 90 -21.50 54.72 -10.43
CA LEU A 90 -22.20 53.85 -9.48
C LEU A 90 -22.25 54.48 -8.09
N LYS A 91 -23.35 54.31 -7.34
CA LYS A 91 -23.52 54.84 -5.98
C LYS A 91 -22.90 53.93 -4.92
N VAL A 92 -22.09 54.51 -4.04
CA VAL A 92 -21.52 53.84 -2.87
C VAL A 92 -22.44 54.10 -1.67
N GLY A 93 -23.35 53.15 -1.40
CA GLY A 93 -24.20 53.16 -0.20
C GLY A 93 -25.50 52.38 -0.35
N ALA A 94 -25.72 51.42 0.56
CA ALA A 94 -26.87 50.50 0.65
C ALA A 94 -27.15 49.65 -0.61
N GLY A 95 -26.19 48.78 -0.97
CA GLY A 95 -26.36 47.74 -2.00
C GLY A 95 -25.52 47.91 -3.28
N GLY A 96 -24.77 49.00 -3.42
CA GLY A 96 -24.10 49.37 -4.69
C GLY A 96 -22.58 49.22 -4.77
N SER A 97 -21.89 48.62 -3.78
CA SER A 97 -20.46 48.30 -3.97
C SER A 97 -20.31 47.14 -4.95
N LEU A 98 -19.22 47.10 -5.72
CA LEU A 98 -18.92 45.98 -6.63
C LEU A 98 -18.99 44.62 -5.90
N LYS A 99 -18.51 44.59 -4.66
CA LYS A 99 -18.65 43.44 -3.75
C LYS A 99 -20.11 43.08 -3.46
N ALA A 100 -20.99 44.06 -3.25
CA ALA A 100 -22.42 43.83 -3.07
C ALA A 100 -23.09 43.28 -4.34
N MET A 101 -22.67 43.73 -5.53
CA MET A 101 -23.16 43.17 -6.80
C MET A 101 -22.76 41.69 -6.95
N ILE A 102 -21.52 41.34 -6.60
CA ILE A 102 -21.05 39.95 -6.60
C ILE A 102 -21.79 39.13 -5.54
N ASP A 103 -22.01 39.68 -4.35
CA ASP A 103 -22.75 39.00 -3.29
C ASP A 103 -24.21 38.74 -3.68
N GLU A 104 -24.85 39.67 -4.39
CA GLU A 104 -26.21 39.50 -4.90
C GLU A 104 -26.26 38.46 -6.02
N LEU A 105 -25.31 38.50 -6.96
CA LEU A 105 -25.16 37.48 -7.99
C LEU A 105 -24.91 36.10 -7.37
N ARG A 106 -24.04 36.01 -6.35
CA ARG A 106 -23.79 34.79 -5.58
C ARG A 106 -25.08 34.25 -4.98
N LYS A 107 -25.88 35.09 -4.33
CA LYS A 107 -27.15 34.66 -3.74
C LYS A 107 -28.11 34.11 -4.79
N ARG A 108 -28.23 34.80 -5.93
CA ARG A 108 -29.09 34.37 -7.04
C ARG A 108 -28.64 33.02 -7.60
N LEU A 109 -27.37 32.87 -7.97
CA LEU A 109 -26.82 31.62 -8.53
C LEU A 109 -26.83 30.48 -7.51
N LYS A 110 -26.66 30.78 -6.22
CA LYS A 110 -26.86 29.81 -5.14
C LYS A 110 -28.31 29.35 -5.05
N GLY A 111 -29.28 30.26 -5.22
CA GLY A 111 -30.71 29.93 -5.26
C GLY A 111 -31.09 29.07 -6.47
N GLU A 112 -30.33 29.17 -7.56
CA GLU A 112 -30.44 28.30 -8.75
C GLU A 112 -29.73 26.93 -8.57
N GLY A 113 -28.97 26.72 -7.50
CA GLY A 113 -28.28 25.45 -7.21
C GLY A 113 -26.92 25.28 -7.90
N LEU A 114 -26.36 26.30 -8.57
CA LEU A 114 -25.12 26.17 -9.35
C LEU A 114 -23.87 25.83 -8.52
N PHE A 115 -23.95 25.99 -7.19
CA PHE A 115 -22.82 25.72 -6.28
C PHE A 115 -23.02 24.45 -5.45
N ASP A 116 -24.07 23.68 -5.71
CA ASP A 116 -24.39 22.49 -4.93
C ASP A 116 -23.37 21.38 -5.20
N ALA A 117 -22.96 20.70 -4.13
CA ALA A 117 -21.92 19.67 -4.20
C ALA A 117 -22.32 18.48 -5.10
N ASP A 118 -23.62 18.21 -5.24
CA ASP A 118 -24.16 17.12 -6.05
C ASP A 118 -23.94 17.32 -7.55
N HIS A 119 -23.65 18.55 -7.98
CA HIS A 119 -23.33 18.86 -9.38
C HIS A 119 -21.83 18.81 -9.68
N LYS A 120 -20.97 18.66 -8.66
CA LYS A 120 -19.53 18.66 -8.85
C LYS A 120 -19.03 17.30 -9.35
N LEU A 121 -18.20 17.34 -10.38
CA LEU A 121 -17.61 16.17 -11.00
C LEU A 121 -16.35 15.71 -10.23
N PRO A 122 -16.15 14.39 -10.05
CA PRO A 122 -14.94 13.87 -9.46
C PRO A 122 -13.75 14.08 -10.42
N LEU A 123 -12.59 14.41 -9.86
CA LEU A 123 -11.36 14.51 -10.65
C LEU A 123 -10.86 13.12 -11.08
N PRO A 124 -10.31 12.99 -12.30
CA PRO A 124 -9.68 11.76 -12.74
C PRO A 124 -8.44 11.46 -11.89
N GLU A 125 -8.28 10.21 -11.48
CA GLU A 125 -7.13 9.80 -10.65
C GLU A 125 -5.80 9.86 -11.42
N PHE A 126 -5.83 9.60 -12.74
CA PHE A 126 -4.67 9.59 -13.62
C PHE A 126 -4.97 10.34 -14.93
N PRO A 127 -5.01 11.68 -14.93
CA PRO A 127 -5.25 12.44 -16.16
C PRO A 127 -4.09 12.26 -17.14
N LYS A 128 -4.43 12.12 -18.42
CA LYS A 128 -3.48 12.08 -19.54
C LYS A 128 -3.29 13.47 -20.14
N THR A 129 -4.37 14.25 -20.24
CA THR A 129 -4.30 15.61 -20.78
C THR A 129 -4.94 16.61 -19.84
N ILE A 130 -4.22 17.68 -19.54
CA ILE A 130 -4.71 18.82 -18.77
C ILE A 130 -4.92 20.00 -19.72
N GLY A 131 -6.15 20.52 -19.74
CA GLY A 131 -6.46 21.81 -20.35
C GLY A 131 -6.06 22.94 -19.40
N LEU A 132 -5.28 23.91 -19.85
CA LEU A 132 -4.83 25.03 -19.02
C LEU A 132 -5.26 26.36 -19.62
N ILE A 133 -6.05 27.13 -18.87
CA ILE A 133 -6.48 28.48 -19.24
C ILE A 133 -5.71 29.48 -18.38
N CYS A 134 -4.88 30.30 -19.01
CA CYS A 134 -4.08 31.31 -18.31
C CYS A 134 -3.68 32.46 -19.24
N ALA A 135 -3.14 33.54 -18.70
CA ALA A 135 -2.53 34.59 -19.52
C ALA A 135 -1.25 34.09 -20.20
N PRO A 136 -0.93 34.60 -21.41
CA PRO A 136 0.31 34.24 -22.09
C PRO A 136 1.52 34.67 -21.28
N GLN A 137 2.53 33.80 -21.16
CA GLN A 137 3.77 34.05 -20.40
C GLN A 137 3.55 34.34 -18.91
N ALA A 138 2.38 33.97 -18.36
CA ALA A 138 2.10 34.16 -16.95
C ALA A 138 2.94 33.20 -16.10
N ARG A 139 3.41 33.68 -14.94
CA ARG A 139 4.08 32.82 -13.94
C ARG A 139 3.24 31.59 -13.56
N ALA A 140 1.92 31.76 -13.51
CA ALA A 140 0.98 30.68 -13.21
C ALA A 140 1.07 29.50 -14.19
N GLU A 141 1.34 29.76 -15.48
CA GLU A 141 1.51 28.72 -16.49
C GLU A 141 2.72 27.84 -16.17
N GLY A 142 3.88 28.48 -15.98
CA GLY A 142 5.12 27.80 -15.64
C GLY A 142 5.04 27.06 -14.30
N ASP A 143 4.38 27.66 -13.31
CA ASP A 143 4.17 27.04 -11.99
C ASP A 143 3.34 25.74 -12.12
N VAL A 144 2.24 25.75 -12.88
CA VAL A 144 1.41 24.54 -13.07
C VAL A 144 2.19 23.48 -13.84
N ILE A 145 2.72 23.81 -15.01
CA ILE A 145 3.37 22.85 -15.91
C ILE A 145 4.60 22.21 -15.24
N THR A 146 5.43 23.03 -14.57
CA THR A 146 6.64 22.52 -13.91
C THR A 146 6.29 21.59 -12.75
N ASN A 147 5.33 21.96 -11.90
CA ASN A 147 4.96 21.12 -10.75
C ASN A 147 4.26 19.83 -11.17
N VAL A 148 3.42 19.87 -12.20
CA VAL A 148 2.83 18.65 -12.76
C VAL A 148 3.91 17.76 -13.36
N ASN A 149 4.82 18.28 -14.19
CA ASN A 149 5.86 17.46 -14.82
C ASN A 149 6.84 16.85 -13.82
N LEU A 150 7.14 17.54 -12.71
CA LEU A 150 7.96 16.99 -11.63
C LEU A 150 7.27 15.82 -10.92
N ARG A 151 5.94 15.84 -10.84
CA ARG A 151 5.14 14.90 -10.06
C ARG A 151 4.56 13.75 -10.89
N TRP A 152 4.20 14.03 -12.14
CA TRP A 152 3.60 13.10 -13.10
C TRP A 152 3.97 13.46 -14.56
N PRO A 153 5.18 13.08 -15.03
CA PRO A 153 5.74 13.54 -16.31
C PRO A 153 5.05 13.01 -17.58
N SER A 154 4.05 12.13 -17.46
CA SER A 154 3.33 11.56 -18.61
C SER A 154 2.14 12.40 -19.10
N VAL A 155 1.83 13.50 -18.41
CA VAL A 155 0.74 14.41 -18.78
C VAL A 155 1.09 15.25 -20.01
N THR A 156 0.11 15.45 -20.90
CA THR A 156 0.14 16.43 -21.98
C THR A 156 -0.67 17.67 -21.60
N PHE A 157 -0.23 18.85 -22.03
CA PHE A 157 -0.95 20.11 -21.81
C PHE A 157 -1.58 20.64 -23.10
N LYS A 158 -2.85 21.07 -23.02
CA LYS A 158 -3.50 21.90 -24.04
C LYS A 158 -3.74 23.29 -23.44
N VAL A 159 -2.85 24.22 -23.75
CA VAL A 159 -2.88 25.59 -23.18
C VAL A 159 -3.72 26.51 -24.07
N VAL A 160 -4.67 27.24 -23.48
CA VAL A 160 -5.46 28.28 -24.13
C VAL A 160 -5.18 29.60 -23.43
N HIS A 161 -4.54 30.52 -24.16
CA HIS A 161 -4.21 31.83 -23.64
C HIS A 161 -5.41 32.78 -23.73
N VAL A 162 -5.72 33.44 -22.61
CA VAL A 162 -6.82 34.41 -22.49
C VAL A 162 -6.39 35.63 -21.68
N HIS A 163 -7.12 36.73 -21.82
CA HIS A 163 -7.03 37.85 -20.91
C HIS A 163 -7.56 37.43 -19.53
N VAL A 164 -6.72 37.57 -18.50
CA VAL A 164 -7.08 37.24 -17.11
C VAL A 164 -7.50 38.45 -16.28
N GLN A 165 -7.58 39.63 -16.91
CA GLN A 165 -7.99 40.90 -16.33
C GLN A 165 -8.60 41.81 -17.40
N GLY A 166 -9.39 42.80 -16.97
CA GLY A 166 -10.05 43.75 -17.87
C GLY A 166 -11.34 43.23 -18.52
N GLU A 167 -11.93 44.06 -19.38
CA GLU A 167 -13.28 43.85 -19.95
C GLU A 167 -13.39 42.59 -20.83
N GLN A 168 -12.29 42.15 -21.44
CA GLN A 168 -12.25 40.98 -22.32
C GLN A 168 -12.23 39.65 -21.56
N CYS A 169 -11.81 39.66 -20.28
CA CYS A 169 -11.59 38.46 -19.48
C CYS A 169 -12.82 37.52 -19.41
N PRO A 170 -14.03 37.97 -19.03
CA PRO A 170 -15.18 37.07 -18.95
C PRO A 170 -15.52 36.33 -20.23
N GLY A 171 -15.47 37.03 -21.38
CA GLY A 171 -15.86 36.47 -22.66
C GLY A 171 -14.86 35.42 -23.15
N GLU A 172 -13.57 35.72 -23.03
CA GLU A 172 -12.51 34.82 -23.46
C GLU A 172 -12.39 33.59 -22.55
N VAL A 173 -12.49 33.76 -21.23
CA VAL A 173 -12.46 32.64 -20.28
C VAL A 173 -13.63 31.69 -20.52
N ALA A 174 -14.86 32.20 -20.68
CA ALA A 174 -16.02 31.36 -20.96
C ALA A 174 -15.88 30.58 -22.28
N GLN A 175 -15.34 31.22 -23.34
CA GLN A 175 -15.07 30.55 -24.61
C GLN A 175 -13.96 29.51 -24.50
N ALA A 176 -12.90 29.79 -23.73
CA ALA A 176 -11.81 28.86 -23.50
C ALA A 176 -12.27 27.62 -22.73
N ILE A 177 -13.12 27.79 -21.71
CA ILE A 177 -13.76 26.67 -20.98
C ILE A 177 -14.54 25.80 -21.96
N ALA A 178 -15.48 26.40 -22.71
CA ALA A 178 -16.29 25.66 -23.68
C ALA A 178 -15.44 24.95 -24.76
N ARG A 179 -14.37 25.60 -25.22
CA ARG A 179 -13.45 25.02 -26.20
C ARG A 179 -12.75 23.77 -25.67
N LEU A 180 -12.24 23.82 -24.44
CA LEU A 180 -11.55 22.69 -23.83
C LEU A 180 -12.52 21.58 -23.42
N ASP A 181 -13.74 21.92 -22.99
CA ASP A 181 -14.78 20.93 -22.66
C ASP A 181 -15.28 20.15 -23.88
N THR A 182 -15.26 20.77 -25.07
CA THR A 182 -15.64 20.08 -26.32
C THR A 182 -14.53 19.14 -26.84
N ASP A 183 -13.32 19.23 -26.29
CA ASP A 183 -12.16 18.45 -26.73
C ASP A 183 -12.11 17.11 -25.98
N PRO A 184 -12.36 15.97 -26.64
CA PRO A 184 -12.48 14.67 -25.98
C PRO A 184 -11.15 14.14 -25.42
N ASP A 185 -10.01 14.75 -25.76
CA ASP A 185 -8.73 14.34 -25.20
C ASP A 185 -8.47 14.98 -23.83
N VAL A 186 -9.21 16.02 -23.44
CA VAL A 186 -8.98 16.79 -22.20
C VAL A 186 -9.70 16.10 -21.05
N ASP A 187 -8.94 15.63 -20.05
CA ASP A 187 -9.51 14.93 -18.89
C ASP A 187 -9.90 15.87 -17.75
N VAL A 188 -9.27 17.05 -17.69
CA VAL A 188 -9.47 18.05 -16.63
C VAL A 188 -9.02 19.42 -17.11
N ILE A 189 -9.75 20.47 -16.70
CA ILE A 189 -9.48 21.86 -17.06
C ILE A 189 -9.01 22.61 -15.82
N ILE A 190 -7.94 23.40 -15.94
CA ILE A 190 -7.45 24.30 -14.90
C ILE A 190 -7.57 25.74 -15.39
N VAL A 191 -8.30 26.56 -14.65
CA VAL A 191 -8.31 28.02 -14.85
C VAL A 191 -7.34 28.65 -13.85
N ALA A 192 -6.21 29.13 -14.36
CA ALA A 192 -5.12 29.63 -13.55
C ALA A 192 -4.84 31.11 -13.77
N ARG A 193 -4.66 31.82 -12.66
CA ARG A 193 -4.21 33.21 -12.65
C ARG A 193 -3.11 33.40 -11.61
N GLY A 194 -2.11 34.21 -11.95
CA GLY A 194 -1.05 34.61 -11.02
C GLY A 194 -1.52 35.69 -10.05
N GLY A 195 -0.62 36.22 -9.22
CA GLY A 195 -0.95 37.30 -8.30
C GLY A 195 -1.46 38.58 -8.99
N GLY A 196 -2.08 39.46 -8.19
CA GLY A 196 -2.53 40.80 -8.57
C GLY A 196 -3.74 41.21 -7.73
N SER A 197 -4.29 42.41 -7.98
CA SER A 197 -5.30 42.99 -7.10
C SER A 197 -6.64 42.22 -7.14
N PHE A 198 -7.47 42.39 -6.12
CA PHE A 198 -8.84 41.86 -6.10
C PHE A 198 -9.67 42.37 -7.29
N GLU A 199 -9.45 43.62 -7.72
CA GLU A 199 -10.18 44.24 -8.84
C GLU A 199 -9.90 43.52 -10.18
N ASP A 200 -8.72 42.93 -10.32
CA ASP A 200 -8.36 42.15 -11.49
C ASP A 200 -9.05 40.77 -11.51
N LEU A 201 -9.57 40.30 -10.37
CA LEU A 201 -10.28 39.01 -10.23
C LEU A 201 -11.74 39.07 -10.70
N MET A 202 -12.24 40.27 -10.98
CA MET A 202 -13.66 40.51 -11.22
C MET A 202 -14.18 39.79 -12.46
N GLY A 203 -13.33 39.57 -13.46
CA GLY A 203 -13.71 38.84 -14.66
C GLY A 203 -14.15 37.40 -14.38
N PHE A 204 -13.63 36.77 -13.32
CA PHE A 204 -13.97 35.41 -12.93
C PHE A 204 -15.24 35.30 -12.07
N SER A 205 -15.82 36.43 -11.68
CA SER A 205 -17.12 36.50 -11.00
C SER A 205 -18.26 36.92 -11.94
N ASP A 206 -18.02 36.97 -13.25
CA ASP A 206 -19.04 37.22 -14.25
C ASP A 206 -19.94 35.99 -14.44
N GLU A 207 -21.25 36.22 -14.55
CA GLU A 207 -22.24 35.16 -14.72
C GLU A 207 -21.96 34.25 -15.93
N ARG A 208 -21.41 34.80 -17.03
CA ARG A 208 -21.07 34.02 -18.23
C ARG A 208 -20.01 32.96 -17.94
N VAL A 209 -19.00 33.32 -17.14
CA VAL A 209 -17.92 32.40 -16.74
C VAL A 209 -18.48 31.32 -15.82
N VAL A 210 -19.29 31.71 -14.82
CA VAL A 210 -19.89 30.76 -13.87
C VAL A 210 -20.79 29.76 -14.58
N ARG A 211 -21.65 30.22 -15.50
CA ARG A 211 -22.54 29.34 -16.27
C ARG A 211 -21.77 28.45 -17.25
N ALA A 212 -20.67 28.93 -17.84
CA ALA A 212 -19.80 28.10 -18.66
C ALA A 212 -19.12 26.99 -17.85
N ALA A 213 -18.65 27.30 -16.63
CA ALA A 213 -18.08 26.31 -15.73
C ALA A 213 -19.12 25.29 -15.26
N TYR A 214 -20.34 25.73 -14.92
CA TYR A 214 -21.43 24.83 -14.49
C TYR A 214 -21.88 23.87 -15.61
N ALA A 215 -21.88 24.34 -16.86
CA ALA A 215 -22.28 23.52 -18.01
C ALA A 215 -21.18 22.53 -18.45
N CYS A 216 -19.98 22.62 -17.87
CA CYS A 216 -18.82 21.83 -18.23
C CYS A 216 -19.04 20.36 -17.86
N THR A 217 -18.77 19.46 -18.81
CA THR A 217 -18.81 17.99 -18.57
C THR A 217 -17.45 17.43 -18.18
N THR A 218 -16.40 18.20 -18.43
CA THR A 218 -15.02 17.96 -18.02
C THR A 218 -14.78 18.60 -16.66
N PRO A 219 -14.19 17.89 -15.68
CA PRO A 219 -13.92 18.46 -14.36
C PRO A 219 -13.06 19.73 -14.44
N LEU A 220 -13.44 20.76 -13.68
CA LEU A 220 -12.82 22.09 -13.70
C LEU A 220 -12.21 22.44 -12.34
N ILE A 221 -10.95 22.87 -12.35
CA ILE A 221 -10.19 23.34 -11.21
C ILE A 221 -10.00 24.86 -11.33
N SER A 222 -10.41 25.59 -10.30
CA SER A 222 -10.10 27.02 -10.18
C SER A 222 -8.82 27.22 -9.37
N SER A 223 -7.87 28.00 -9.89
CA SER A 223 -6.62 28.37 -9.20
C SER A 223 -6.27 29.84 -9.44
N ILE A 224 -7.16 30.73 -8.99
CA ILE A 224 -7.14 32.16 -9.37
C ILE A 224 -6.66 33.08 -8.23
N GLY A 225 -6.96 32.76 -6.96
CA GLY A 225 -6.77 33.67 -5.83
C GLY A 225 -6.22 33.02 -4.55
N HIS A 226 -5.78 33.86 -3.61
CA HIS A 226 -5.38 33.43 -2.26
C HIS A 226 -6.59 33.17 -1.36
N GLU A 227 -6.37 32.72 -0.12
CA GLU A 227 -7.43 32.20 0.77
C GLU A 227 -8.61 33.15 1.04
N ASP A 228 -8.38 34.46 1.00
CA ASP A 228 -9.38 35.48 1.38
C ASP A 228 -10.22 36.06 0.21
N ASP A 229 -9.81 35.83 -1.04
CA ASP A 229 -10.39 36.46 -2.23
C ASP A 229 -11.13 35.44 -3.12
N TRP A 230 -12.31 35.00 -2.68
CA TRP A 230 -13.10 34.00 -3.42
C TRP A 230 -13.86 34.64 -4.58
N THR A 231 -13.70 34.03 -5.76
CA THR A 231 -14.48 34.36 -6.95
C THR A 231 -15.70 33.46 -7.06
N LEU A 232 -16.68 33.83 -7.89
CA LEU A 232 -17.80 32.92 -8.16
C LEU A 232 -17.37 31.68 -8.95
N LEU A 233 -16.30 31.77 -9.76
CA LEU A 233 -15.71 30.59 -10.40
C LEU A 233 -15.21 29.57 -9.37
N ASP A 234 -14.60 30.01 -8.27
CA ASP A 234 -14.15 29.11 -7.19
C ASP A 234 -15.29 28.31 -6.54
N LEU A 235 -16.50 28.88 -6.52
CA LEU A 235 -17.66 28.25 -5.92
C LEU A 235 -18.26 27.18 -6.82
N VAL A 236 -18.33 27.45 -8.12
CA VAL A 236 -18.88 26.51 -9.12
C VAL A 236 -17.89 25.43 -9.53
N ALA A 237 -16.58 25.70 -9.49
CA ALA A 237 -15.55 24.73 -9.85
C ALA A 237 -15.66 23.45 -9.00
N ASP A 238 -15.35 22.32 -9.62
CA ASP A 238 -15.32 21.01 -8.96
C ASP A 238 -14.27 20.97 -7.86
N LEU A 239 -13.14 21.62 -8.11
CA LEU A 239 -12.07 21.79 -7.15
C LEU A 239 -11.58 23.23 -7.11
N ARG A 240 -11.55 23.83 -5.92
CA ARG A 240 -10.82 25.07 -5.68
C ARG A 240 -9.42 24.76 -5.19
N ALA A 241 -8.40 25.23 -5.89
CA ALA A 241 -7.00 25.25 -5.46
C ALA A 241 -6.59 26.65 -5.00
N SER A 242 -5.81 26.73 -3.91
CA SER A 242 -5.40 28.02 -3.33
C SER A 242 -4.33 28.75 -4.14
N THR A 243 -3.62 28.02 -5.01
CA THR A 243 -2.54 28.55 -5.85
C THR A 243 -2.39 27.68 -7.11
N PRO A 244 -1.76 28.19 -8.17
CA PRO A 244 -1.41 27.37 -9.34
C PRO A 244 -0.56 26.13 -8.97
N THR A 245 0.30 26.23 -7.96
CA THR A 245 1.09 25.09 -7.46
C THR A 245 0.26 24.08 -6.67
N ASP A 246 -0.74 24.53 -5.90
CA ASP A 246 -1.72 23.65 -5.25
C ASP A 246 -2.58 22.90 -6.29
N ALA A 247 -2.98 23.58 -7.37
CA ALA A 247 -3.72 22.96 -8.47
C ALA A 247 -2.91 21.82 -9.10
N ALA A 248 -1.64 22.09 -9.42
CA ALA A 248 -0.72 21.08 -9.94
C ALA A 248 -0.55 19.88 -8.99
N LYS A 249 -0.57 20.11 -7.67
CA LYS A 249 -0.48 19.01 -6.69
C LYS A 249 -1.74 18.18 -6.58
N ARG A 250 -2.91 18.75 -6.84
CA ARG A 250 -4.20 18.06 -6.61
C ARG A 250 -4.76 17.43 -7.88
N VAL A 251 -4.32 17.90 -9.04
CA VAL A 251 -4.75 17.37 -10.34
C VAL A 251 -4.04 16.06 -10.72
N VAL A 252 -2.79 15.85 -10.28
CA VAL A 252 -2.03 14.63 -10.59
C VAL A 252 -1.54 13.89 -9.34
N PRO A 253 -1.42 12.55 -9.40
CA PRO A 253 -0.80 11.75 -8.34
C PRO A 253 0.73 11.93 -8.33
N ASP A 254 1.39 11.45 -7.28
CA ASP A 254 2.86 11.43 -7.18
C ASP A 254 3.47 10.15 -7.74
N VAL A 255 4.31 10.27 -8.77
CA VAL A 255 5.02 9.14 -9.39
C VAL A 255 5.88 8.36 -8.39
N ASN A 256 6.47 9.02 -7.40
CA ASN A 256 7.29 8.37 -6.39
C ASN A 256 6.43 7.54 -5.44
N GLU A 257 5.28 8.07 -5.02
CA GLU A 257 4.32 7.35 -4.17
C GLU A 257 3.79 6.10 -4.89
N GLN A 258 3.38 6.24 -6.16
CA GLN A 258 2.91 5.11 -6.96
C GLN A 258 4.01 4.07 -7.20
N THR A 259 5.25 4.52 -7.45
CA THR A 259 6.41 3.62 -7.60
C THR A 259 6.70 2.86 -6.30
N GLN A 260 6.57 3.51 -5.15
CA GLN A 260 6.75 2.87 -3.83
C GLN A 260 5.67 1.82 -3.56
N LEU A 261 4.41 2.10 -3.90
CA LEU A 261 3.31 1.15 -3.77
C LEU A 261 3.55 -0.10 -4.63
N ILE A 262 3.96 0.08 -5.89
CA ILE A 262 4.29 -1.01 -6.82
C ILE A 262 5.48 -1.81 -6.30
N THR A 263 6.57 -1.14 -5.92
CA THR A 263 7.79 -1.79 -5.42
C THR A 263 7.49 -2.62 -4.17
N GLY A 264 6.74 -2.04 -3.22
CA GLY A 264 6.32 -2.75 -2.02
C GLY A 264 5.43 -3.96 -2.31
N ALA A 265 4.53 -3.87 -3.31
CA ALA A 265 3.72 -5.01 -3.75
C ALA A 265 4.59 -6.12 -4.35
N ILE A 266 5.55 -5.77 -5.21
CA ILE A 266 6.51 -6.70 -5.82
C ILE A 266 7.34 -7.42 -4.75
N ASP A 267 7.86 -6.68 -3.76
CA ASP A 267 8.69 -7.27 -2.71
C ASP A 267 7.90 -8.20 -1.80
N ARG A 268 6.64 -7.86 -1.47
CA ARG A 268 5.73 -8.77 -0.76
C ARG A 268 5.46 -10.05 -1.57
N MET A 269 5.21 -9.93 -2.87
CA MET A 269 5.01 -11.09 -3.74
C MET A 269 6.25 -11.99 -3.77
N ARG A 270 7.45 -11.40 -3.95
CA ARG A 270 8.72 -12.13 -3.94
C ARG A 270 8.95 -12.86 -2.63
N LEU A 271 8.70 -12.21 -1.49
CA LEU A 271 8.84 -12.84 -0.18
C LEU A 271 7.92 -14.04 -0.04
N ARG A 272 6.64 -13.89 -0.42
CA ARG A 272 5.66 -14.99 -0.34
C ARG A 272 6.02 -16.16 -1.24
N ILE A 273 6.48 -15.90 -2.46
CA ILE A 273 6.91 -16.94 -3.39
C ILE A 273 8.13 -17.68 -2.82
N ARG A 274 9.16 -16.95 -2.37
CA ARG A 274 10.36 -17.57 -1.77
C ARG A 274 10.00 -18.41 -0.55
N SER A 275 9.26 -17.85 0.40
CA SER A 275 8.87 -18.60 1.60
C SER A 275 8.04 -19.85 1.28
N ARG A 276 7.24 -19.82 0.20
CA ARG A 276 6.51 -21.01 -0.25
C ARG A 276 7.48 -22.05 -0.81
N VAL A 277 8.36 -21.67 -1.73
CA VAL A 277 9.38 -22.56 -2.31
C VAL A 277 10.25 -23.16 -1.22
N ASP A 278 10.81 -22.34 -0.31
CA ASP A 278 11.64 -22.81 0.81
C ASP A 278 10.89 -23.76 1.76
N ASN A 279 9.57 -23.63 1.86
CA ASN A 279 8.76 -24.54 2.68
C ASN A 279 8.52 -25.88 1.97
N GLU A 280 8.22 -25.85 0.67
CA GLU A 280 8.09 -27.07 -0.14
C GLU A 280 9.41 -27.82 -0.22
N ASP A 281 10.54 -27.13 -0.41
CA ASP A 281 11.87 -27.72 -0.44
C ASP A 281 12.18 -28.43 0.88
N ARG A 282 11.94 -27.77 2.02
CA ARG A 282 12.09 -28.39 3.35
C ARG A 282 11.18 -29.60 3.56
N LEU A 283 9.96 -29.56 3.03
CA LEU A 283 9.02 -30.67 3.11
C LEU A 283 9.54 -31.88 2.32
N ILE A 284 10.04 -31.64 1.10
CA ILE A 284 10.64 -32.67 0.24
C ILE A 284 11.90 -33.25 0.89
N GLU A 285 12.80 -32.40 1.39
CA GLU A 285 13.99 -32.85 2.14
C GLU A 285 13.61 -33.66 3.38
N GLY A 286 12.54 -33.25 4.07
CA GLY A 286 11.99 -33.98 5.21
C GLY A 286 11.52 -35.38 4.84
N TYR A 287 10.85 -35.55 3.71
CA TYR A 287 10.47 -36.88 3.21
C TYR A 287 11.67 -37.70 2.74
N ALA A 288 12.58 -37.08 1.99
CA ALA A 288 13.77 -37.73 1.46
C ALA A 288 14.68 -38.28 2.56
N ASN A 289 14.73 -37.61 3.72
CA ASN A 289 15.59 -37.99 4.85
C ASN A 289 14.83 -38.69 5.98
N ARG A 290 13.54 -38.98 5.83
CA ARG A 290 12.74 -39.59 6.90
C ARG A 290 13.20 -41.03 7.15
N PRO A 291 13.63 -41.40 8.37
CA PRO A 291 14.11 -42.76 8.65
C PRO A 291 13.09 -43.85 8.33
N SER A 292 11.79 -43.56 8.48
CA SER A 292 10.72 -44.51 8.12
C SER A 292 10.65 -44.83 6.62
N LEU A 293 11.21 -43.97 5.75
CA LEU A 293 11.25 -44.15 4.30
C LEU A 293 12.65 -44.59 3.82
N THR A 294 13.72 -44.07 4.43
CA THR A 294 15.10 -44.42 4.05
C THR A 294 15.59 -45.71 4.70
N GLN A 295 15.10 -46.05 5.88
CA GLN A 295 15.42 -47.26 6.62
C GLN A 295 14.13 -47.89 7.19
N PRO A 296 13.20 -48.37 6.35
CA PRO A 296 11.93 -48.93 6.83
C PRO A 296 12.13 -50.17 7.71
N LEU A 297 13.26 -50.88 7.57
CA LEU A 297 13.56 -52.10 8.31
C LEU A 297 14.10 -51.86 9.73
N THR A 298 14.47 -50.63 10.12
CA THR A 298 15.01 -50.37 11.47
C THR A 298 14.00 -50.75 12.57
N MET A 299 12.70 -50.64 12.28
CA MET A 299 11.64 -51.07 13.22
C MET A 299 11.62 -52.59 13.44
N LEU A 300 12.14 -53.38 12.49
CA LEU A 300 12.20 -54.83 12.59
C LEU A 300 13.50 -55.31 13.25
N GLU A 301 14.53 -54.48 13.35
CA GLU A 301 15.83 -54.86 13.94
C GLU A 301 15.73 -55.41 15.37
N PRO A 302 14.90 -54.85 16.29
CA PRO A 302 14.76 -55.42 17.64
C PRO A 302 14.09 -56.79 17.61
N HIS A 303 13.14 -57.01 16.69
CA HIS A 303 12.46 -58.29 16.53
C HIS A 303 13.37 -59.34 15.90
N GLN A 304 14.16 -58.96 14.90
CA GLN A 304 15.17 -59.83 14.32
C GLN A 304 16.21 -60.24 15.38
N ARG A 305 16.74 -59.28 16.15
CA ARG A 305 17.65 -59.56 17.27
C ARG A 305 17.03 -60.49 18.30
N LEU A 306 15.76 -60.30 18.66
CA LEU A 306 15.06 -61.19 19.59
C LEU A 306 14.98 -62.62 19.06
N ILE A 307 14.68 -62.79 17.77
CA ILE A 307 14.64 -64.12 17.11
C ILE A 307 16.02 -64.75 17.14
N ASP A 308 17.06 -64.02 16.72
CA ASP A 308 18.44 -64.51 16.66
C ASP A 308 18.93 -64.95 18.06
N ASP A 309 18.71 -64.10 19.08
CA ASP A 309 19.04 -64.42 20.48
C ASP A 309 18.24 -65.63 20.99
N SER A 310 16.96 -65.74 20.61
CA SER A 310 16.11 -66.87 21.02
C SER A 310 16.57 -68.18 20.39
N ILE A 311 16.97 -68.16 19.11
CA ILE A 311 17.53 -69.31 18.42
C ILE A 311 18.84 -69.74 19.09
N GLN A 312 19.72 -68.78 19.40
CA GLN A 312 20.99 -69.08 20.09
C GLN A 312 20.75 -69.69 21.48
N ARG A 313 19.82 -69.13 22.26
CA ARG A 313 19.45 -69.69 23.57
C ARG A 313 18.86 -71.08 23.48
N LEU A 314 18.04 -71.34 22.45
CA LEU A 314 17.45 -72.65 22.19
C LEU A 314 18.52 -73.69 21.81
N ASP A 315 19.49 -73.34 20.95
CA ASP A 315 20.60 -74.24 20.59
C ASP A 315 21.45 -74.62 21.81
N ILE A 316 21.83 -73.62 22.63
CA ILE A 316 22.58 -73.86 23.87
C ILE A 316 21.78 -74.76 24.82
N GLY A 317 20.48 -74.49 24.98
CA GLY A 317 19.61 -75.28 25.84
C GLY A 317 19.47 -76.73 25.38
N LEU A 318 19.27 -76.94 24.08
CA LEU A 318 19.15 -78.28 23.49
C LEU A 318 20.44 -79.09 23.61
N ARG A 319 21.60 -78.47 23.30
CA ARG A 319 22.90 -79.12 23.48
C ARG A 319 23.09 -79.57 24.92
N ARG A 320 22.82 -78.69 25.88
CA ARG A 320 22.93 -79.03 27.31
C ARG A 320 22.01 -80.19 27.71
N ILE A 321 20.77 -80.23 27.22
CA ILE A 321 19.86 -81.35 27.51
C ILE A 321 20.43 -82.67 26.98
N VAL A 322 20.99 -82.66 25.76
CA VAL A 322 21.61 -83.85 25.16
C VAL A 322 22.85 -84.27 25.94
N ASP A 323 23.72 -83.32 26.29
CA ASP A 323 24.95 -83.57 27.05
C ASP A 323 24.63 -84.14 28.45
N ASP A 324 23.66 -83.55 29.18
CA ASP A 324 23.22 -84.01 30.49
C ASP A 324 22.63 -85.44 30.42
N ALA A 325 21.85 -85.73 29.35
CA ALA A 325 21.30 -87.06 29.12
C ALA A 325 22.40 -88.09 28.79
N GLN A 326 23.37 -87.73 27.94
CA GLN A 326 24.52 -88.58 27.62
C GLN A 326 25.34 -88.89 28.88
N LEU A 327 25.67 -87.87 29.68
CA LEU A 327 26.40 -88.04 30.93
C LEU A 327 25.64 -88.95 31.91
N THR A 328 24.31 -88.83 31.97
CA THR A 328 23.47 -89.69 32.80
C THR A 328 23.53 -91.15 32.35
N VAL A 329 23.48 -91.39 31.03
CA VAL A 329 23.63 -92.73 30.45
C VAL A 329 25.02 -93.30 30.75
N GLU A 330 26.08 -92.53 30.53
CA GLU A 330 27.46 -92.93 30.81
C GLU A 330 27.66 -93.28 32.28
N LYS A 331 27.15 -92.44 33.19
CA LYS A 331 27.22 -92.68 34.64
C LYS A 331 26.47 -93.95 35.03
N THR A 332 25.25 -94.13 34.52
CA THR A 332 24.43 -95.31 34.81
C THR A 332 25.10 -96.58 34.29
N HIS A 333 25.66 -96.53 33.08
CA HIS A 333 26.44 -97.62 32.50
C HIS A 333 27.70 -97.94 33.33
N ALA A 334 28.44 -96.92 33.78
CA ALA A 334 29.60 -97.09 34.65
C ALA A 334 29.20 -97.71 36.00
N SER A 335 28.10 -97.27 36.62
CA SER A 335 27.58 -97.86 37.86
C SER A 335 27.15 -99.32 37.66
N LEU A 336 26.43 -99.63 36.57
CA LEU A 336 26.03 -101.00 36.23
C LEU A 336 27.25 -101.89 36.02
N THR A 337 28.29 -101.37 35.36
CA THR A 337 29.54 -102.09 35.13
C THR A 337 30.29 -102.33 36.44
N ALA A 338 30.37 -101.33 37.32
CA ALA A 338 31.06 -101.45 38.61
C ALA A 338 30.35 -102.41 39.58
N LEU A 339 29.02 -102.48 39.56
CA LEU A 339 28.22 -103.39 40.38
C LEU A 339 28.05 -104.78 39.76
N SER A 340 28.52 -104.99 38.52
CA SER A 340 28.44 -106.29 37.86
C SER A 340 29.41 -107.28 38.51
N PRO A 341 28.94 -108.44 39.02
CA PRO A 341 29.81 -109.51 39.52
C PRO A 341 30.84 -109.96 38.47
N GLN A 342 30.47 -109.86 37.18
CA GLN A 342 31.36 -110.16 36.07
C GLN A 342 32.57 -109.22 36.00
N SER A 343 32.44 -107.97 36.45
CA SER A 343 33.57 -107.03 36.51
C SER A 343 34.63 -107.46 37.53
N THR A 344 34.20 -107.98 38.68
CA THR A 344 35.06 -108.56 39.72
C THR A 344 35.75 -109.82 39.20
N LEU A 345 35.02 -110.71 38.51
CA LEU A 345 35.59 -111.89 37.87
C LEU A 345 36.59 -111.52 36.75
N ASN A 346 36.30 -110.48 35.96
CA ASN A 346 37.19 -110.00 34.89
C ASN A 346 38.53 -109.47 35.40
N ARG A 347 38.59 -108.96 36.64
CA ARG A 347 39.81 -108.50 37.32
C ARG A 347 40.68 -109.65 37.84
N GLY A 348 40.22 -110.90 37.74
CA GLY A 348 40.99 -112.09 38.12
C GLY A 348 40.62 -112.68 39.49
N TYR A 349 39.59 -112.15 40.14
CA TYR A 349 39.03 -112.75 41.36
C TYR A 349 38.07 -113.89 41.00
N ALA A 350 37.85 -114.78 41.94
CA ALA A 350 36.88 -115.86 41.84
C ALA A 350 35.79 -115.68 42.89
N VAL A 351 34.56 -116.08 42.58
CA VAL A 351 33.49 -116.19 43.58
C VAL A 351 33.43 -117.63 44.02
N VAL A 352 33.63 -117.87 45.31
CA VAL A 352 33.59 -119.20 45.91
C VAL A 352 32.22 -119.38 46.56
N GLN A 353 31.55 -120.48 46.27
CA GLN A 353 30.23 -120.83 46.81
C GLN A 353 30.28 -122.21 47.44
N SER A 354 29.50 -122.44 48.50
CA SER A 354 29.28 -123.77 49.08
C SER A 354 28.43 -124.65 48.14
N ALA A 355 28.30 -125.95 48.43
CA ALA A 355 27.48 -126.90 47.70
C ALA A 355 26.02 -126.43 47.51
N ASP A 356 25.50 -125.65 48.46
CA ASP A 356 24.14 -125.10 48.44
C ASP A 356 24.01 -123.78 47.64
N GLY A 357 25.10 -123.28 47.06
CA GLY A 357 25.13 -122.06 46.23
C GLY A 357 25.34 -120.74 47.00
N THR A 358 25.47 -120.79 48.32
CA THR A 358 25.78 -119.61 49.16
C THR A 358 27.22 -119.15 48.95
N VAL A 359 27.45 -117.85 48.75
CA VAL A 359 28.81 -117.28 48.61
C VAL A 359 29.54 -117.38 49.95
N LEU A 360 30.76 -117.92 49.89
CA LEU A 360 31.67 -118.03 51.04
C LEU A 360 32.57 -116.79 51.05
N ASP A 361 32.33 -115.87 51.98
CA ASP A 361 33.10 -114.63 52.18
C ASP A 361 33.99 -114.66 53.44
N ASP A 362 33.78 -115.62 54.33
CA ASP A 362 34.57 -115.85 55.55
C ASP A 362 35.06 -117.31 55.62
N ALA A 363 36.37 -117.50 55.78
CA ALA A 363 36.99 -118.82 55.83
C ALA A 363 36.49 -119.68 57.01
N SER A 364 36.03 -119.07 58.11
CA SER A 364 35.50 -119.79 59.28
C SER A 364 34.19 -120.54 59.00
N THR A 365 33.50 -120.21 57.91
CA THR A 365 32.23 -120.84 57.51
C THR A 365 32.43 -122.10 56.65
N ALA A 366 33.64 -122.34 56.16
CA ALA A 366 34.00 -123.53 55.40
C ALA A 366 34.57 -124.62 56.33
N HIS A 367 34.01 -125.83 56.26
CA HIS A 367 34.50 -126.97 57.04
C HIS A 367 35.37 -127.89 56.18
N ILE A 368 36.28 -128.60 56.82
CA ILE A 368 37.17 -129.56 56.13
C ILE A 368 36.30 -130.69 55.55
N GLY A 369 36.40 -130.89 54.24
CA GLY A 369 35.61 -131.86 53.48
C GLY A 369 34.43 -131.26 52.70
N ASP A 370 34.13 -129.97 52.86
CA ASP A 370 33.04 -129.32 52.12
C ASP A 370 33.40 -129.17 50.63
N ASP A 371 32.46 -129.53 49.75
CA ASP A 371 32.54 -129.26 48.32
C ASP A 371 32.17 -127.81 48.03
N ILE A 372 33.07 -127.12 47.34
CA ILE A 372 32.95 -125.71 46.98
C ILE A 372 33.01 -125.54 45.46
N THR A 373 32.25 -124.57 44.97
CA THR A 373 32.20 -124.18 43.57
C THR A 373 32.90 -122.84 43.39
N VAL A 374 33.94 -122.80 42.57
CA VAL A 374 34.75 -121.61 42.27
C VAL A 374 34.41 -121.13 40.88
N THR A 375 33.68 -120.01 40.80
CA THR A 375 33.35 -119.36 39.53
C THR A 375 34.44 -118.37 39.15
N LEU A 376 35.03 -118.55 37.97
CA LEU A 376 36.10 -117.71 37.43
C LEU A 376 35.58 -116.78 36.32
N LYS A 377 36.45 -115.90 35.80
CA LYS A 377 36.18 -115.05 34.63
C LYS A 377 35.45 -115.78 33.50
N LYS A 378 35.85 -117.02 33.24
CA LYS A 378 35.20 -117.93 32.29
C LYS A 378 35.24 -119.34 32.88
N GLY A 379 34.07 -119.95 33.03
CA GLY A 379 33.94 -121.32 33.53
C GLY A 379 33.88 -121.41 35.05
N VAL A 380 33.56 -122.62 35.50
CA VAL A 380 33.32 -122.97 36.90
C VAL A 380 34.15 -124.21 37.21
N ILE A 381 34.79 -124.22 38.38
CA ILE A 381 35.60 -125.35 38.86
C ILE A 381 35.03 -125.80 40.20
N THR A 382 34.99 -127.11 40.43
CA THR A 382 34.65 -127.69 41.73
C THR A 382 35.93 -128.04 42.49
N ALA A 383 36.00 -127.68 43.77
CA ALA A 383 37.10 -128.00 44.66
C ALA A 383 36.56 -128.47 46.02
N THR A 384 37.39 -129.13 46.83
CA THR A 384 36.99 -129.59 48.16
C THR A 384 37.92 -128.96 49.20
N THR A 385 37.37 -128.48 50.31
CA THR A 385 38.12 -127.76 51.35
C THR A 385 39.03 -128.70 52.13
N THR A 386 40.36 -128.57 51.95
CA THR A 386 41.34 -129.41 52.65
C THR A 386 41.78 -128.84 53.99
N SER A 387 41.66 -127.52 54.18
CA SER A 387 41.98 -126.79 55.41
C SER A 387 41.31 -125.42 55.39
N ALA A 388 40.74 -124.97 56.51
CA ALA A 388 40.21 -123.62 56.68
C ALA A 388 40.84 -122.96 57.91
N ALA A 389 41.39 -121.76 57.75
CA ALA A 389 41.96 -120.95 58.83
C ALA A 389 41.51 -119.50 58.64
N ALA A 390 41.07 -118.87 59.72
CA ALA A 390 40.58 -117.49 59.73
C ALA A 390 41.73 -116.47 59.56
#